data_AF-A0A258BRI0-F1
#
_entry.id   AF-A0A258BRI0-F1
#
_cell.length_a   1.000
_cell.length_b   1.000
_cell.length_c   1.000
_cell.angle_alpha   90.00
_cell.angle_beta   90.00
_cell.angle_gamma   90.00
#
_symmetry.space_group_name_H-M   'P 1'
#
loop_
_entity.id
_entity.type
_entity.pdbx_description
1 polymer ?
#
loop_
_entity_poly.entity_id
_entity_poly.type
_entity_poly.pdbx_seq_one_letter_code
_entity_poly.pdbx_strand_id
1 'polypeptide(L)' 'MDGAFHSATRFEPPFPAPEPGKGWPIWILEHRGHELHFASPEEMAHVVDVLGQKILPDPRVLGAEFSAVNSH' A
#
# COMPACT_ATOMS: atom_id res chain seq x y z
N MET A 1 -4.98 15.61 5.78
CA MET A 1 -3.87 16.60 5.79
C MET A 1 -3.01 16.17 4.62
N ASP A 2 -3.34 16.69 3.44
CA ASP A 2 -2.95 16.06 2.16
C ASP A 2 -1.87 16.92 1.51
N GLY A 3 -0.61 16.67 1.90
CA GLY A 3 0.56 17.22 1.22
C GLY A 3 0.83 16.43 -0.05
N ALA A 4 1.15 17.12 -1.15
CA ALA A 4 1.57 16.45 -2.37
C ALA A 4 2.80 15.58 -2.09
N PHE A 5 2.86 14.37 -2.67
CA PHE A 5 3.92 13.38 -2.39
C PHE A 5 5.35 13.95 -2.56
N HIS A 6 5.53 14.91 -3.47
CA HIS A 6 6.82 15.55 -3.73
C HIS A 6 7.32 16.48 -2.60
N SER A 7 6.51 16.79 -1.59
CA SER A 7 6.90 17.61 -0.44
C SER A 7 7.10 16.81 0.86
N ALA A 8 7.01 15.48 0.79
CA ALA A 8 7.24 14.61 1.93
C ALA A 8 8.70 14.72 2.42
N THR A 9 8.87 15.11 3.69
CA THR A 9 10.19 15.22 4.35
C THR A 9 10.57 13.97 5.14
N ARG A 10 9.62 13.04 5.31
CA ARG A 10 9.78 11.78 6.05
C ARG A 10 8.88 10.73 5.40
N PHE A 11 9.42 9.54 5.23
CA PHE A 11 8.67 8.37 4.79
C PHE A 11 8.58 7.38 5.95
N GLU A 12 7.42 6.76 6.11
CA GLU A 12 7.21 5.64 7.02
C GLU A 12 6.65 4.49 6.20
N PRO A 13 7.42 3.43 5.93
CA PRO A 13 8.80 3.17 6.38
C PRO A 13 9.85 4.13 5.75
N PRO A 14 11.02 4.33 6.39
CA PRO A 14 12.03 5.25 5.89
C PRO A 14 12.57 4.79 4.54
N PHE A 15 12.72 5.74 3.61
CA PHE A 15 13.33 5.45 2.32
C PHE A 15 14.81 5.07 2.52
N PRO A 16 15.29 3.99 1.92
CA PRO A 16 16.67 3.54 2.04
C PRO A 16 17.63 4.60 1.48
N ALA A 17 18.77 4.81 2.14
CA ALA A 17 19.74 5.81 1.68
C ALA A 17 20.34 5.43 0.31
N PRO A 18 20.78 6.43 -0.48
CA PRO A 18 21.42 6.15 -1.76
C PRO A 18 22.78 5.48 -1.56
N GLU A 19 23.06 4.46 -2.37
CA GLU A 19 24.38 3.86 -2.47
C GLU A 19 25.33 4.81 -3.23
N PRO A 20 26.51 5.16 -2.66
CA PRO A 20 27.47 6.03 -3.33
C PRO A 20 27.81 5.52 -4.74
N GLY A 21 27.59 6.37 -5.75
CA GLY A 21 27.86 6.05 -7.16
C GLY A 21 26.81 5.21 -7.88
N LYS A 22 25.77 4.70 -7.18
CA LYS A 22 24.67 3.92 -7.78
C LYS A 22 23.30 4.60 -7.68
N GLY A 23 23.13 5.53 -6.75
CA GLY A 23 21.85 6.19 -6.53
C GLY A 23 20.97 5.41 -5.54
N TRP A 24 19.66 5.53 -5.69
CA TRP A 24 18.70 4.97 -4.75
C TRP A 24 18.35 3.52 -5.12
N PRO A 25 18.33 2.57 -4.16
CA PRO A 25 17.88 1.22 -4.45
C PRO A 25 16.38 1.23 -4.78
N ILE A 26 15.99 0.40 -5.75
CA ILE A 26 14.61 0.18 -6.19
C ILE A 26 14.36 -1.32 -6.19
N TRP A 27 13.20 -1.73 -5.69
CA TRP A 27 12.76 -3.12 -5.69
C TRP A 27 11.73 -3.32 -6.79
N ILE A 28 11.96 -4.30 -7.65
CA ILE A 28 11.11 -4.57 -8.81
C ILE A 28 10.54 -5.98 -8.67
N LEU A 29 9.21 -6.09 -8.69
CA LEU A 29 8.50 -7.36 -8.75
C LEU A 29 7.90 -7.52 -10.15
N GLU A 30 8.43 -8.48 -10.92
CA GLU A 30 7.91 -8.84 -12.23
C GLU A 30 7.13 -10.16 -12.15
N HIS A 31 5.88 -10.18 -12.60
CA HIS A 31 5.07 -11.38 -12.70
C HIS A 31 4.12 -11.33 -13.90
N ARG A 32 4.20 -12.32 -14.81
CA ARG A 32 3.31 -12.46 -15.98
C ARG A 32 3.21 -11.19 -16.85
N GLY A 33 4.33 -10.48 -17.04
CA GLY A 33 4.36 -9.25 -17.83
C GLY A 33 3.82 -8.00 -17.10
N HIS A 34 3.51 -8.12 -15.81
CA HIS A 34 3.22 -7.00 -14.94
C HIS A 34 4.44 -6.70 -14.07
N GLU A 35 4.72 -5.41 -13.89
CA GLU A 35 5.85 -4.91 -13.12
C GLU A 35 5.36 -3.95 -12.04
N LEU A 36 5.81 -4.16 -10.80
CA LEU A 36 5.58 -3.26 -9.67
C LEU A 36 6.91 -2.75 -9.14
N HIS A 37 7.00 -1.45 -8.89
CA HIS A 37 8.19 -0.80 -8.32
C HIS A 37 7.91 -0.39 -6.89
N PHE A 38 8.88 -0.65 -6.03
CA PHE A 38 8.82 -0.31 -4.62
C PHE A 38 10.07 0.44 -4.19
N ALA A 39 9.85 1.36 -3.27
CA ALA A 39 10.83 2.15 -2.56
C ALA A 39 11.57 1.37 -1.47
N SER A 40 10.97 0.30 -0.96
CA SER A 40 11.51 -0.47 0.17
C SER A 40 10.88 -1.87 0.28
N PRO A 41 11.54 -2.83 0.93
CA PRO A 41 10.95 -4.12 1.27
C PRO A 41 9.70 -4.02 2.15
N GLU A 42 9.64 -3.02 3.04
CA GLU A 42 8.51 -2.80 3.93
C GLU A 42 7.27 -2.31 3.17
N GLU A 43 7.44 -1.50 2.13
CA GLU A 43 6.35 -1.13 1.21
C GLU A 43 5.80 -2.36 0.48
N MET A 44 6.68 -3.28 0.05
CA MET A 44 6.24 -4.55 -0.53
C MET A 44 5.41 -5.38 0.46
N ALA A 45 5.88 -5.50 1.71
CA ALA A 45 5.15 -6.22 2.75
C ALA A 45 3.77 -5.59 3.01
N HIS A 46 3.72 -4.27 3.08
CA HIS A 46 2.46 -3.55 3.26
C HIS A 46 1.48 -3.80 2.11
N VAL A 47 1.96 -3.79 0.86
CA VAL A 47 1.11 -4.10 -0.30
C VAL A 47 0.60 -5.54 -0.26
N VAL A 48 1.43 -6.51 0.16
CA VAL A 48 0.98 -7.90 0.36
C VAL A 48 -0.12 -7.97 1.41
N ASP A 49 0.02 -7.26 2.53
CA ASP A 49 -0.99 -7.24 3.58
C ASP A 49 -2.31 -6.63 3.08
N VAL A 50 -2.25 -5.51 2.35
CA VAL A 50 -3.44 -4.83 1.82
C VAL A 50 -4.12 -5.67 0.73
N LEU A 51 -3.37 -6.17 -0.25
CA LEU A 51 -3.95 -6.94 -1.36
C LEU A 51 -4.34 -8.37 -0.95
N GLY A 52 -3.71 -8.91 0.09
CA GLY A 52 -4.03 -10.20 0.68
C GLY A 52 -5.27 -10.18 1.58
N GLN A 53 -5.74 -8.99 1.98
CA GLN A 53 -6.98 -8.85 2.73
C GLN A 53 -8.17 -9.33 1.89
N LYS A 54 -9.07 -10.06 2.56
CA LYS A 54 -10.35 -10.44 1.98
C LYS A 54 -11.12 -9.18 1.59
N ILE A 55 -11.39 -9.02 0.30
CA ILE A 55 -12.10 -7.86 -0.24
C ILE A 55 -13.49 -7.82 0.40
N LEU A 56 -13.70 -6.77 1.21
CA LEU A 56 -14.89 -6.43 2.00
C LEU A 56 -15.27 -7.39 3.16
N PRO A 57 -15.46 -6.87 4.39
CA PRO A 57 -16.27 -7.57 5.39
C PRO A 57 -17.67 -7.80 4.81
N ASP A 58 -18.32 -8.90 5.22
CA ASP A 58 -19.69 -9.23 4.82
C ASP A 58 -20.56 -7.96 4.95
N PRO A 59 -21.31 -7.53 3.91
CA PRO A 59 -22.19 -6.38 3.96
C PRO A 59 -23.12 -6.38 5.18
N ARG A 60 -23.45 -7.55 5.74
CA ARG A 60 -24.20 -7.71 6.99
C ARG A 60 -23.43 -7.23 8.23
N VAL A 61 -22.12 -7.43 8.26
CA VAL A 61 -21.21 -6.93 9.31
C VAL A 61 -21.08 -5.41 9.21
N LEU A 62 -20.96 -4.88 7.99
CA LEU A 62 -20.92 -3.43 7.76
C LEU A 62 -22.28 -2.75 8.07
N GLY A 63 -23.41 -3.38 7.71
CA GLY A 63 -24.75 -2.82 7.92
C GLY A 63 -25.26 -2.90 9.36
N ALA A 64 -24.69 -3.77 10.21
CA ALA A 64 -25.07 -3.91 11.61
C ALA A 64 -24.79 -2.65 12.44
N GLU A 65 -23.68 -1.95 12.15
CA GLU A 65 -23.32 -0.70 12.84
C GLU A 65 -24.22 0.47 12.45
N PHE A 66 -24.75 0.46 11.22
CA PHE A 66 -25.59 1.55 10.70
C PHE A 66 -27.10 1.27 10.77
N SER A 67 -27.53 0.11 11.29
CA SER A 67 -28.95 -0.35 11.27
C SER A 67 -29.63 -0.21 9.89
N ALA A 68 -28.84 -0.19 8.83
CA ALA A 68 -29.30 -0.01 7.46
C ALA A 68 -29.48 -1.40 6.82
N VAL A 69 -30.37 -2.20 7.39
CA VAL A 69 -30.90 -3.36 6.66
C VAL A 69 -31.86 -2.82 5.61
N ASN A 70 -31.42 -2.85 4.35
CA ASN A 70 -32.29 -2.57 3.20
C ASN A 70 -33.55 -3.42 3.33
N SER A 71 -34.66 -2.77 3.66
CA SER A 71 -35.99 -3.37 3.62
C SER A 71 -36.42 -3.34 2.16
N HIS A 72 -36.52 -4.53 1.58
CA HIS A 72 -36.85 -4.74 0.17
C HIS A 72 -38.27 -4.29 -0.16
#